data_AF-A0A2E6MPH2-F1
#
_entry.id   AF-A0A2E6MPH2-F1
#
_cell.length_a   1.000
_cell.length_b   1.000
_cell.length_c   1.000
_cell.angle_alpha   90.00
_cell.angle_beta   90.00
_cell.angle_gamma   90.00
#
_symmetry.space_group_name_H-M   'P 1'
#
loop_
_entity.id
_entity.type
_entity.pdbx_description
1 polymer ?
#
loop_
_entity_poly.entity_id
_entity_poly.type
_entity_poly.pdbx_seq_one_letter_code
_entity_poly.pdbx_strand_id
1 'polypeptide(L)'
;MFLAYTGLYSVMLLVRSAINTDLLVAKYRYVSCIHIFIEKMLLKDIEKNFPYLSIVQYGGNEYVGIINNQDNNVTSMYVYTLLRSDEEKKHFVEMGEVWWHESNRTIPIAIFLPKEFSSFRHCLITMNSKDVKVTAGPVVNIGNLAIKRVKRKSVQLVRKPFIKK
;
A
#
# COMPACT_ATOMS: atom_id res chain seq x y z
N MET A 1 25.79 29.57 -38.56
CA MET A 1 25.08 28.28 -38.38
C MET A 1 24.93 27.94 -36.88
N PHE A 2 24.36 28.84 -36.06
CA PHE A 2 24.21 28.61 -34.60
C PHE A 2 22.93 29.24 -33.99
N LEU A 3 22.03 29.79 -34.81
CA LEU A 3 20.81 30.46 -34.34
C LEU A 3 19.52 29.63 -34.47
N ALA A 4 19.59 28.39 -34.99
CA ALA A 4 18.41 27.54 -35.21
C ALA A 4 18.10 26.57 -34.06
N TYR A 5 19.02 26.37 -33.09
CA TYR A 5 18.88 25.35 -32.04
C TYR A 5 18.29 25.87 -30.73
N THR A 6 18.21 27.18 -30.52
CA THR A 6 17.67 27.77 -29.27
C THR A 6 16.14 27.86 -29.25
N GLY A 7 15.50 27.95 -30.41
CA GLY A 7 14.03 28.05 -30.52
C GLY A 7 13.29 26.75 -30.20
N LEU A 8 13.85 25.59 -30.59
CA LEU A 8 13.21 24.28 -30.39
C LEU A 8 13.20 23.84 -28.92
N TYR A 9 14.23 24.18 -28.14
CA TYR A 9 14.29 23.86 -26.71
C TYR A 9 13.28 24.65 -25.88
N SER A 10 13.02 25.92 -26.24
CA SER A 10 12.05 26.76 -25.55
C SER A 10 10.61 26.28 -25.76
N VAL A 11 10.28 25.86 -26.99
CA VAL A 11 8.96 25.28 -27.31
C VAL A 11 8.78 23.90 -26.66
N MET A 12 9.83 23.06 -26.60
CA MET A 12 9.77 21.77 -25.90
C MET A 12 9.58 21.90 -24.38
N LEU A 13 10.17 22.93 -23.74
CA LEU A 13 10.00 23.21 -22.31
C LEU A 13 8.59 23.70 -21.98
N LEU A 14 7.98 24.51 -22.86
CA LEU A 14 6.59 24.94 -22.72
C LEU A 14 5.59 23.79 -22.90
N VAL A 15 5.83 22.89 -23.88
CA VAL A 15 4.97 21.71 -24.08
C VAL A 15 5.12 20.70 -22.91
N ARG A 16 6.32 20.54 -22.33
CA ARG A 16 6.52 19.71 -21.11
C ARG A 16 5.87 20.29 -19.85
N SER A 17 5.74 21.62 -19.76
CA SER A 17 5.02 22.28 -18.66
C SER A 17 3.51 22.04 -18.76
N ALA A 18 2.94 22.17 -19.95
CA ALA A 18 1.50 22.02 -20.20
C ALA A 18 0.98 20.58 -19.96
N ILE A 19 1.74 19.56 -20.35
CA ILE A 19 1.34 18.14 -20.15
C ILE A 19 1.33 17.78 -18.65
N ASN A 20 2.24 18.35 -17.85
CA ASN A 20 2.28 18.13 -16.41
C ASN A 20 1.11 18.78 -15.68
N THR A 21 0.67 19.97 -16.12
CA THR A 21 -0.47 20.66 -15.52
C THR A 21 -1.80 19.95 -15.79
N ASP A 22 -2.01 19.38 -16.98
CA ASP A 22 -3.24 18.62 -17.27
C ASP A 22 -3.29 17.29 -16.52
N LEU A 23 -2.16 16.58 -16.40
CA LEU A 23 -2.07 15.36 -15.60
C LEU A 23 -2.26 15.64 -14.11
N LEU A 24 -1.71 16.74 -13.59
CA LEU A 24 -1.91 17.19 -12.21
C LEU A 24 -3.34 17.62 -11.95
N VAL A 25 -4.00 18.32 -12.88
CA VAL A 25 -5.41 18.72 -12.74
C VAL A 25 -6.35 17.51 -12.84
N ALA A 26 -6.05 16.54 -13.70
CA ALA A 26 -6.77 15.26 -13.76
C ALA A 26 -6.56 14.43 -12.48
N LYS A 27 -5.34 14.37 -11.94
CA LYS A 27 -5.03 13.73 -10.66
C LYS A 27 -5.73 14.44 -9.51
N TYR A 28 -5.73 15.77 -9.47
CA TYR A 28 -6.45 16.55 -8.44
C TYR A 28 -7.98 16.39 -8.53
N ARG A 29 -8.56 16.31 -9.74
CA ARG A 29 -10.01 16.07 -9.95
C ARG A 29 -10.42 14.63 -9.64
N TYR A 30 -9.60 13.65 -9.98
CA TYR A 30 -9.84 12.25 -9.62
C TYR A 30 -9.82 12.09 -8.09
N VAL A 31 -8.86 12.74 -7.44
CA VAL A 31 -8.66 12.61 -6.00
C VAL A 31 -9.64 13.46 -5.17
N SER A 32 -10.09 14.63 -5.65
CA SER A 32 -11.17 15.38 -5.00
C SER A 32 -12.53 14.69 -5.13
N CYS A 33 -12.79 14.00 -6.25
CA CYS A 33 -13.97 13.16 -6.39
C CYS A 33 -13.92 11.97 -5.43
N ILE A 34 -12.78 11.28 -5.26
CA ILE A 34 -12.63 10.14 -4.34
C ILE A 34 -12.97 10.54 -2.89
N HIS A 35 -12.62 11.75 -2.46
CA HIS A 35 -12.95 12.22 -1.11
C HIS A 35 -14.46 12.37 -0.88
N ILE A 36 -15.20 12.87 -1.87
CA ILE A 36 -16.67 12.96 -1.83
C ILE A 36 -17.30 11.56 -2.04
N PHE A 37 -16.59 10.64 -2.68
CA PHE A 37 -17.03 9.29 -3.00
C PHE A 37 -16.94 8.33 -1.80
N ILE A 38 -15.88 8.42 -0.98
CA ILE A 38 -15.66 7.48 0.14
C ILE A 38 -16.66 7.70 1.29
N GLU A 39 -17.07 8.94 1.60
CA GLU A 39 -18.11 9.17 2.61
C GLU A 39 -19.52 8.73 2.18
N LYS A 40 -19.75 8.51 0.88
CA LYS A 40 -21.05 8.10 0.32
C LYS A 40 -21.11 6.64 -0.15
N MET A 41 -20.06 5.84 0.01
CA MET A 41 -20.02 4.51 -0.62
C MET A 41 -20.58 3.37 0.23
N LEU A 42 -21.41 2.57 -0.43
CA LEU A 42 -21.80 1.22 -0.04
C LEU A 42 -20.57 0.29 -0.07
N LEU A 43 -20.49 -0.60 0.91
CA LEU A 43 -19.43 -1.63 1.11
C LEU A 43 -18.96 -2.33 -0.18
N LYS A 44 -19.87 -2.56 -1.13
CA LYS A 44 -19.60 -3.33 -2.37
C LYS A 44 -18.71 -2.61 -3.37
N ASP A 45 -18.70 -1.29 -3.37
CA ASP A 45 -17.93 -0.53 -4.35
C ASP A 45 -16.49 -0.26 -3.89
N ILE A 46 -16.23 -0.33 -2.58
CA ILE A 46 -14.90 -0.18 -1.99
C ILE A 46 -14.01 -1.36 -2.42
N GLU A 47 -14.53 -2.59 -2.40
CA GLU A 47 -13.78 -3.79 -2.82
C GLU A 47 -13.31 -3.72 -4.28
N LYS A 48 -14.12 -3.10 -5.16
CA LYS A 48 -13.81 -3.02 -6.59
C LYS A 48 -12.84 -1.90 -6.93
N ASN A 49 -12.97 -0.75 -6.26
CA ASN A 49 -12.16 0.44 -6.56
C ASN A 49 -10.87 0.50 -5.71
N PHE A 50 -10.88 -0.05 -4.50
CA PHE A 50 -9.78 0.03 -3.52
C PHE A 50 -9.45 -1.34 -2.94
N PRO A 51 -8.86 -2.24 -3.75
CA PRO A 51 -8.59 -3.62 -3.34
C PRO A 51 -7.54 -3.76 -2.22
N TYR A 52 -6.86 -2.67 -1.84
CA TYR A 52 -5.91 -2.63 -0.74
C TYR A 52 -6.54 -2.28 0.61
N LEU A 53 -7.77 -1.73 0.61
CA LEU A 53 -8.50 -1.48 1.84
C LEU A 53 -9.08 -2.78 2.38
N SER A 54 -9.05 -2.90 3.70
CA SER A 54 -9.49 -4.04 4.47
C SER A 54 -10.54 -3.63 5.48
N ILE A 55 -11.50 -4.51 5.68
CA ILE A 55 -12.59 -4.34 6.65
C ILE A 55 -12.39 -5.37 7.75
N VAL A 56 -12.28 -4.90 8.98
CA VAL A 56 -12.00 -5.70 10.15
C VAL A 56 -13.09 -5.50 11.19
N GLN A 57 -13.65 -6.60 11.69
CA GLN A 57 -14.56 -6.60 12.82
C GLN A 57 -13.78 -6.90 14.10
N TYR A 58 -13.94 -6.04 15.10
CA TYR A 58 -13.33 -6.19 16.42
C TYR A 58 -14.23 -5.59 17.50
N GLY A 59 -14.54 -6.37 18.54
CA GLY A 59 -15.35 -5.90 19.68
C GLY A 59 -16.75 -5.41 19.32
N GLY A 60 -17.34 -5.94 18.24
CA GLY A 60 -18.64 -5.50 17.72
C GLY A 60 -18.60 -4.25 16.84
N ASN A 61 -17.44 -3.64 16.65
CA ASN A 61 -17.22 -2.49 15.77
C ASN A 61 -16.55 -2.91 14.46
N GLU A 62 -16.85 -2.16 13.40
CA GLU A 62 -16.22 -2.31 12.08
C GLU A 62 -15.18 -1.22 11.86
N TYR A 63 -13.98 -1.65 11.49
CA TYR A 63 -12.85 -0.80 11.19
C TYR A 63 -12.49 -0.96 9.72
N VAL A 64 -12.32 0.17 9.04
CA VAL A 64 -11.91 0.22 7.62
C VAL A 64 -10.52 0.83 7.55
N GLY A 65 -9.62 0.18 6.82
CA GLY A 65 -8.24 0.64 6.73
C GLY A 65 -7.28 -0.33 6.05
N ILE A 66 -5.98 -0.09 6.18
CA ILE A 66 -4.96 -0.98 5.60
C ILE A 66 -4.36 -1.82 6.74
N ILE A 67 -4.41 -3.15 6.59
CA ILE A 67 -3.76 -4.07 7.55
C ILE A 67 -2.24 -3.96 7.36
N ASN A 68 -1.55 -3.57 8.43
CA ASN A 68 -0.09 -3.49 8.43
C ASN A 68 0.52 -4.87 8.71
N ASN A 69 0.02 -5.56 9.73
CA ASN A 69 0.50 -6.89 10.10
C ASN A 69 -0.59 -7.65 10.86
N GLN A 70 -0.75 -8.92 10.54
CA GLN A 70 -1.62 -9.85 11.26
C GLN A 70 -0.84 -11.09 11.64
N ASP A 71 -0.44 -11.17 12.91
CA ASP A 71 0.20 -12.34 13.51
C ASP A 71 -0.80 -13.16 14.33
N ASN A 72 -0.37 -14.30 14.88
CA ASN A 72 -1.24 -15.18 15.69
C ASN A 72 -1.78 -14.50 16.96
N ASN A 73 -1.05 -13.53 17.50
CA ASN A 73 -1.39 -12.87 18.76
C ASN A 73 -1.88 -11.44 18.55
N VAL A 74 -1.31 -10.72 17.59
CA VAL A 74 -1.53 -9.28 17.43
C VAL A 74 -1.81 -8.94 15.99
N THR A 75 -2.86 -8.15 15.77
CA THR A 75 -3.20 -7.55 14.48
C THR A 75 -3.08 -6.04 14.58
N SER A 76 -2.28 -5.45 13.70
CA SER A 76 -2.09 -4.01 13.60
C SER A 76 -2.62 -3.52 12.24
N MET A 77 -3.46 -2.49 12.28
CA MET A 77 -4.03 -1.86 11.08
C MET A 77 -4.02 -0.34 11.20
N TYR A 78 -3.83 0.34 10.07
CA TYR A 78 -4.04 1.77 9.98
C TYR A 78 -5.49 2.06 9.64
N VAL A 79 -6.21 2.69 10.56
CA VAL A 79 -7.65 2.93 10.43
C VAL A 79 -7.92 4.25 9.74
N TYR A 80 -8.67 4.20 8.64
CA TYR A 80 -8.97 5.37 7.81
C TYR A 80 -9.83 6.41 8.55
N THR A 81 -10.76 5.96 9.39
CA THR A 81 -11.66 6.85 10.15
C THR A 81 -10.96 7.65 11.25
N LEU A 82 -9.71 7.29 11.60
CA LEU A 82 -8.92 8.02 12.60
C LEU A 82 -8.03 9.12 11.99
N LEU A 83 -8.01 9.27 10.67
CA LEU A 83 -7.23 10.29 9.98
C LEU A 83 -7.85 11.67 10.23
N ARG A 84 -7.01 12.67 10.51
CA ARG A 84 -7.48 13.94 11.09
C ARG A 84 -7.91 14.97 10.06
N SER A 85 -7.18 15.04 8.94
CA SER A 85 -7.46 15.99 7.86
C SER A 85 -7.77 15.28 6.55
N ASP A 86 -8.45 16.00 5.68
CA ASP A 86 -8.85 15.51 4.37
C ASP A 86 -7.63 15.35 3.44
N GLU A 87 -6.62 16.21 3.60
CA GLU A 87 -5.32 16.05 2.95
C GLU A 87 -4.61 14.78 3.39
N GLU A 88 -4.73 14.44 4.67
CA GLU A 88 -4.13 13.24 5.25
C GLU A 88 -4.82 11.97 4.74
N LYS A 89 -6.16 11.97 4.70
CA LYS A 89 -6.97 10.91 4.08
C LYS A 89 -6.60 10.69 2.62
N LYS A 90 -6.45 11.78 1.87
CA LYS A 90 -6.01 11.76 0.48
C LYS A 90 -4.64 11.11 0.35
N HIS A 91 -3.68 11.55 1.15
CA HIS A 91 -2.32 11.00 1.09
C HIS A 91 -2.27 9.51 1.45
N PHE A 92 -3.09 9.08 2.41
CA PHE A 92 -3.22 7.67 2.80
C PHE A 92 -3.72 6.78 1.64
N VAL A 93 -4.74 7.23 0.92
CA VAL A 93 -5.30 6.51 -0.25
C VAL A 93 -4.28 6.45 -1.39
N GLU A 94 -3.63 7.58 -1.70
CA GLU A 94 -2.57 7.62 -2.73
C GLU A 94 -1.44 6.65 -2.40
N MET A 95 -1.03 6.56 -1.12
CA MET A 95 0.02 5.65 -0.70
C MET A 95 -0.42 4.19 -0.70
N GLY A 96 -1.68 3.92 -0.39
CA GLY A 96 -2.29 2.59 -0.53
C GLY A 96 -2.29 2.10 -1.97
N GLU A 97 -2.61 2.97 -2.92
CA GLU A 97 -2.58 2.68 -4.36
C GLU A 97 -1.15 2.36 -4.84
N VAL A 98 -0.18 3.22 -4.50
CA VAL A 98 1.24 2.99 -4.82
C VAL A 98 1.71 1.65 -4.25
N TRP A 99 1.44 1.38 -2.97
CA TRP A 99 1.78 0.12 -2.34
C TRP A 99 1.12 -1.09 -3.04
N TRP A 100 -0.16 -0.98 -3.43
CA TRP A 100 -0.87 -2.06 -4.10
C TRP A 100 -0.29 -2.42 -5.46
N HIS A 101 0.09 -1.42 -6.25
CA HIS A 101 0.63 -1.60 -7.61
C HIS A 101 2.12 -1.95 -7.63
N GLU A 102 2.91 -1.39 -6.74
CA GLU A 102 4.37 -1.53 -6.77
C GLU A 102 4.89 -2.63 -5.84
N SER A 103 4.13 -3.02 -4.82
CA SER A 103 4.57 -4.07 -3.89
C SER A 103 4.17 -5.47 -4.38
N ASN A 104 4.86 -6.48 -3.87
CA ASN A 104 4.47 -7.88 -4.03
C ASN A 104 3.22 -8.26 -3.21
N ARG A 105 2.48 -7.28 -2.64
CA ARG A 105 1.27 -7.46 -1.79
C ARG A 105 1.48 -8.32 -0.54
N THR A 106 2.74 -8.63 -0.22
CA THR A 106 3.13 -9.45 0.93
C THR A 106 3.99 -8.67 1.93
N ILE A 107 4.47 -7.49 1.53
CA ILE A 107 5.31 -6.64 2.38
C ILE A 107 4.39 -5.61 3.03
N PRO A 108 4.41 -5.45 4.36
CA PRO A 108 3.65 -4.41 5.05
C PRO A 108 3.89 -3.02 4.47
N ILE A 109 2.83 -2.22 4.37
CA ILE A 109 2.90 -0.86 3.84
C ILE A 109 3.89 0.01 4.63
N ALA A 110 3.97 -0.16 5.95
CA ALA A 110 4.90 0.60 6.81
C ALA A 110 6.39 0.24 6.56
N ILE A 111 6.67 -0.96 6.02
CA ILE A 111 8.03 -1.36 5.63
C ILE A 111 8.35 -0.87 4.22
N PHE A 112 7.35 -0.86 3.34
CA PHE A 112 7.51 -0.40 1.96
C PHE A 112 7.71 1.13 1.89
N LEU A 113 6.98 1.89 2.70
CA LEU A 113 6.98 3.37 2.71
C LEU A 113 7.24 3.92 4.12
N PRO A 114 8.43 3.70 4.70
CA PRO A 114 8.68 3.96 6.11
C PRO A 114 8.67 5.45 6.48
N LYS A 115 9.00 6.35 5.53
CA LYS A 115 9.07 7.79 5.81
C LYS A 115 7.67 8.40 5.84
N GLU A 116 6.86 8.01 4.87
CA GLU A 116 5.50 8.46 4.64
C GLU A 116 4.58 7.91 5.72
N PHE A 117 4.69 6.60 6.01
CA PHE A 117 3.87 5.96 7.03
C PHE A 117 4.25 6.25 8.48
N SER A 118 5.38 6.92 8.72
CA SER A 118 5.70 7.40 10.06
C SER A 118 4.74 8.50 10.53
N SER A 119 4.14 9.26 9.62
CA SER A 119 3.15 10.30 9.95
C SER A 119 1.81 9.71 10.41
N PHE A 120 1.40 8.57 9.85
CA PHE A 120 0.13 7.90 10.14
C PHE A 120 0.13 7.05 11.42
N ARG A 121 1.18 7.13 12.27
CA ARG A 121 1.27 6.32 13.50
C ARG A 121 0.11 6.52 14.46
N HIS A 122 -0.51 7.70 14.47
CA HIS A 122 -1.64 7.98 15.35
C HIS A 122 -2.93 7.26 14.96
N CYS A 123 -3.04 6.82 13.70
CA CYS A 123 -4.16 6.02 13.21
C CYS A 123 -3.90 4.50 13.29
N LEU A 124 -2.74 4.10 13.82
CA LEU A 124 -2.37 2.70 13.98
C LEU A 124 -3.11 2.11 15.18
N ILE A 125 -4.07 1.25 14.92
CA ILE A 125 -4.74 0.46 15.96
C ILE A 125 -4.09 -0.91 16.04
N THR A 126 -3.86 -1.36 17.26
CA THR A 126 -3.39 -2.70 17.56
C THR A 126 -4.45 -3.46 18.35
N MET A 127 -4.78 -4.66 17.90
CA MET A 127 -5.85 -5.49 18.40
C MET A 127 -5.32 -6.91 18.67
N ASN A 128 -6.00 -7.65 19.54
CA ASN A 128 -5.73 -9.07 19.73
C ASN A 128 -6.27 -9.87 18.53
N SER A 129 -5.40 -10.64 17.86
CA SER A 129 -5.78 -11.39 16.66
C SER A 129 -6.87 -12.43 16.88
N LYS A 130 -7.05 -12.92 18.11
CA LYS A 130 -8.08 -13.93 18.42
C LYS A 130 -9.50 -13.38 18.24
N ASP A 131 -9.68 -12.10 18.49
CA ASP A 131 -10.98 -11.43 18.49
C ASP A 131 -11.21 -10.62 17.21
N VAL A 132 -10.23 -10.67 16.28
CA VAL A 132 -10.24 -9.95 15.02
C VAL A 132 -10.74 -10.87 13.91
N LYS A 133 -11.81 -10.43 13.24
CA LYS A 133 -12.33 -11.10 12.04
C LYS A 133 -12.16 -10.17 10.84
N VAL A 134 -11.33 -10.58 9.88
CA VAL A 134 -11.19 -9.86 8.60
C VAL A 134 -12.35 -10.27 7.69
N THR A 135 -13.18 -9.31 7.33
CA THR A 135 -14.35 -9.52 6.46
C THR A 135 -13.96 -9.42 4.98
N ALA A 136 -13.10 -8.45 4.65
CA ALA A 136 -12.63 -8.19 3.30
C ALA A 136 -11.24 -7.58 3.29
N GLY A 137 -10.52 -7.72 2.17
CA GLY A 137 -9.23 -7.09 1.92
C GLY A 137 -8.00 -7.99 2.15
N PRO A 138 -6.81 -7.51 1.76
CA PRO A 138 -5.57 -8.25 1.84
C PRO A 138 -5.02 -8.33 3.27
N VAL A 139 -4.56 -9.52 3.64
CA VAL A 139 -3.89 -9.76 4.92
C VAL A 139 -2.40 -9.92 4.70
N VAL A 140 -1.61 -9.24 5.52
CA VAL A 140 -0.14 -9.30 5.48
C VAL A 140 0.39 -9.82 6.80
N ASN A 141 1.33 -10.77 6.75
CA ASN A 141 1.98 -11.36 7.92
C ASN A 141 3.50 -11.39 7.70
N ILE A 142 4.24 -10.77 8.60
CA ILE A 142 5.71 -10.68 8.54
C ILE A 142 6.38 -12.04 8.80
N GLY A 143 5.83 -12.84 9.72
CA GLY A 143 6.34 -14.17 10.06
C GLY A 143 6.38 -15.13 8.86
N ASN A 144 5.39 -15.05 7.97
CA ASN A 144 5.34 -15.89 6.76
C ASN A 144 6.43 -15.53 5.74
N LEU A 145 6.94 -14.30 5.75
CA LEU A 145 8.06 -13.88 4.90
C LEU A 145 9.39 -14.52 5.35
N ALA A 146 9.58 -14.69 6.66
CA ALA A 146 10.79 -15.31 7.22
C ALA A 146 10.87 -16.79 6.87
N ILE A 147 9.76 -17.54 6.98
CA ILE A 147 9.70 -18.98 6.70
C ILE A 147 10.01 -19.29 5.22
N LYS A 148 9.51 -18.46 4.29
CA LYS A 148 9.81 -18.60 2.85
C LYS A 148 11.28 -18.35 2.50
N ARG A 149 11.98 -17.49 3.26
CA ARG A 149 13.42 -17.22 3.07
C ARG A 149 14.31 -18.38 3.54
N VAL A 150 13.88 -19.13 4.57
CA VAL A 150 14.65 -20.25 5.16
C VAL A 150 14.73 -21.48 4.24
N LYS A 151 13.71 -21.74 3.40
CA LYS A 151 13.76 -22.87 2.44
C LYS A 151 14.81 -22.72 1.32
N ARG A 152 15.43 -21.54 1.11
CA ARG A 152 16.44 -21.34 0.05
C ARG A 152 17.88 -21.75 0.43
N LYS A 153 18.12 -22.30 1.63
CA LYS A 153 19.45 -22.81 2.02
C LYS A 153 19.37 -24.17 2.70
N SER A 154 19.30 -25.23 1.90
CA SER A 154 19.73 -26.57 2.29
C SER A 154 19.97 -27.42 1.04
N VAL A 155 20.99 -27.06 0.25
CA VAL A 155 21.62 -28.02 -0.67
C VAL A 155 22.81 -28.58 0.09
N GLN A 156 22.63 -29.72 0.76
CA GLN A 156 23.76 -30.46 1.29
C GLN A 156 24.47 -31.14 0.10
N LEU A 157 25.78 -30.96 -0.01
CA LEU A 157 26.58 -31.68 -0.98
C LEU A 157 26.66 -33.14 -0.54
N VAL A 158 25.84 -34.01 -1.13
CA VAL A 158 25.92 -35.44 -0.88
C VAL A 158 27.18 -35.97 -1.57
N ARG A 159 28.17 -36.40 -0.77
CA ARG A 159 29.41 -37.01 -1.28
C ARG A 159 29.11 -38.46 -1.71
N LYS A 160 29.38 -38.80 -2.98
CA LYS A 160 29.25 -40.19 -3.46
C LYS A 160 30.17 -41.13 -2.66
N PRO A 161 29.68 -42.28 -2.16
CA PRO A 161 30.52 -43.26 -1.47
C PRO A 161 31.55 -43.86 -2.43
N PHE A 162 32.79 -44.00 -1.97
CA PHE A 162 33.88 -44.61 -2.72
C PHE A 162 33.73 -46.14 -2.69
N ILE A 163 33.39 -46.74 -3.84
CA ILE A 163 33.37 -48.19 -3.99
C ILE A 163 34.82 -48.67 -4.12
N LYS A 164 35.34 -49.38 -3.12
CA LYS A 164 36.61 -50.10 -3.26
C LYS A 164 36.35 -51.36 -4.09
N LYS A 165 37.05 -51.49 -5.22
CA LYS A 165 37.18 -52.74 -5.97
C LYS A 165 38.13 -53.69 -5.24
#